data_AF-A0A522UQI0-F1
#
_entry.id   AF-A0A522UQI0-F1
#
_cell.length_a   1.000
_cell.length_b   1.000
_cell.length_c   1.000
_cell.angle_alpha   90.00
_cell.angle_beta   90.00
_cell.angle_gamma   90.00
#
_symmetry.space_group_name_H-M   'P 1'
#
loop_
_entity.id
_entity.type
_entity.pdbx_description
1 polymer ?
#
loop_
_entity_poly.entity_id
_entity_poly.type
_entity_poly.pdbx_seq_one_letter_code
_entity_poly.pdbx_strand_id
1 'polypeptide(L)'
;MKNNLINKAYLSAFPLLIVLCAIFAPSVCADEMVRCERKVKCTLQINQKEDGIWALLSFENLSACDIDLLKDKLMLDGKVPHSLFQVRFGNSRKKVHYTGKIVEKYMPEINDRSDYYTLKRHQEIVTKVNLSKYFDLTKAGNYRVYYESYNPEPLLELSMQGGVVKPGEKGHEITVKSNEVKFKVKNTQRAITRGST
;
A
#
# COMPACT_ATOMS: atom_id res chain seq x y z
N MET A 1 -51.52 56.29 28.09
CA MET A 1 -52.57 56.14 29.13
C MET A 1 -52.82 54.64 29.28
N LYS A 2 -52.35 54.02 30.37
CA LYS A 2 -53.08 53.76 31.65
C LYS A 2 -54.07 52.58 31.56
N ASN A 3 -53.97 51.68 32.55
CA ASN A 3 -54.88 50.56 32.90
C ASN A 3 -54.76 49.30 32.01
N ASN A 4 -54.88 48.06 32.49
CA ASN A 4 -54.87 47.45 33.85
C ASN A 4 -54.31 46.00 33.69
N LEU A 5 -53.47 45.42 34.56
CA LEU A 5 -53.69 44.94 35.96
C LEU A 5 -54.62 43.70 36.05
N ILE A 6 -54.36 42.80 37.03
CA ILE A 6 -55.18 41.63 37.52
C ILE A 6 -55.02 40.34 36.67
N ASN A 7 -54.91 39.08 37.16
CA ASN A 7 -54.68 38.37 38.46
C ASN A 7 -54.43 36.84 38.14
N LYS A 8 -53.99 35.88 38.98
CA LYS A 8 -53.49 35.81 40.38
C LYS A 8 -52.78 34.44 40.67
N ALA A 9 -51.62 34.48 41.33
CA ALA A 9 -51.26 33.64 42.50
C ALA A 9 -51.15 32.08 42.41
N TYR A 10 -50.78 31.50 43.57
CA TYR A 10 -50.45 30.10 43.93
C TYR A 10 -49.00 29.66 43.58
N LEU A 11 -48.10 29.48 44.56
CA LEU A 11 -48.03 28.44 45.62
C LEU A 11 -47.95 27.02 45.00
N SER A 12 -47.04 26.11 45.36
CA SER A 12 -46.23 26.01 46.59
C SER A 12 -45.00 25.09 46.44
N ALA A 13 -43.94 25.40 47.20
CA ALA A 13 -43.10 24.53 48.05
C ALA A 13 -42.74 23.07 47.65
N PHE A 14 -41.42 22.80 47.59
CA PHE A 14 -40.61 21.67 48.15
C PHE A 14 -41.07 20.19 47.97
N PRO A 15 -40.19 19.17 48.12
CA PRO A 15 -38.73 19.11 47.92
C PRO A 15 -38.27 17.85 47.14
N LEU A 16 -36.93 17.66 47.06
CA LEU A 16 -36.21 16.38 47.09
C LEU A 16 -36.39 15.32 45.97
N LEU A 17 -35.23 14.87 45.48
CA LEU A 17 -34.88 13.45 45.37
C LEU A 17 -35.50 12.58 44.24
N ILE A 18 -34.96 12.73 43.02
CA ILE A 18 -34.79 11.64 42.04
C ILE A 18 -33.30 11.71 41.63
N VAL A 19 -32.33 11.12 42.33
CA VAL A 19 -32.10 9.69 42.59
C VAL A 19 -32.27 8.82 41.33
N LEU A 20 -31.12 8.44 40.80
CA LEU A 20 -30.85 7.25 39.98
C LEU A 20 -31.96 6.77 39.04
N CYS A 21 -32.00 7.37 37.85
CA CYS A 21 -31.98 6.58 36.62
C CYS A 21 -30.83 7.05 35.72
N ALA A 22 -29.63 7.09 36.29
CA ALA A 22 -28.43 6.84 35.50
C ALA A 22 -28.54 5.39 35.01
N ILE A 23 -29.25 5.22 33.90
CA ILE A 23 -29.27 3.97 33.16
C ILE A 23 -27.86 3.81 32.61
N PHE A 24 -27.01 3.20 33.44
CA PHE A 24 -26.01 2.26 32.99
C PHE A 24 -26.77 1.18 32.20
N ALA A 25 -27.15 1.53 30.97
CA ALA A 25 -26.85 0.62 29.89
C ALA A 25 -25.35 0.39 30.08
N PRO A 26 -24.90 -0.86 30.33
CA PRO A 26 -23.56 -1.17 29.89
C PRO A 26 -23.60 -0.80 28.41
N SER A 27 -22.91 0.30 28.06
CA SER A 27 -22.30 0.37 26.76
C SER A 27 -21.34 -0.81 26.80
N VAL A 28 -21.89 -1.96 26.39
CA VAL A 28 -21.11 -3.02 25.81
C VAL A 28 -20.55 -2.35 24.57
N CYS A 29 -19.46 -1.61 24.78
CA CYS A 29 -18.38 -1.54 23.85
C CYS A 29 -17.99 -3.00 23.64
N ALA A 30 -18.76 -3.66 22.79
CA ALA A 30 -18.25 -4.74 22.03
C ALA A 30 -17.01 -4.13 21.39
N ASP A 31 -15.84 -4.61 21.83
CA ASP A 31 -14.65 -4.59 21.00
C ASP A 31 -15.01 -5.42 19.76
N GLU A 32 -15.81 -4.84 18.86
CA GLU A 32 -15.52 -4.93 17.46
C GLU A 32 -14.08 -4.47 17.35
N MET A 33 -13.17 -5.45 17.39
CA MET A 33 -11.81 -5.29 16.91
C MET A 33 -11.96 -4.96 15.43
N VAL A 34 -12.21 -3.68 15.13
CA VAL A 34 -12.43 -3.17 13.79
C VAL A 34 -11.19 -3.53 13.01
N ARG A 35 -11.30 -4.60 12.20
CA ARG A 35 -10.21 -5.07 11.37
C ARG A 35 -9.91 -3.93 10.40
N CYS A 36 -8.82 -3.21 10.67
CA CYS A 36 -8.37 -2.12 9.81
C CYS A 36 -8.31 -2.62 8.36
N GLU A 37 -9.09 -2.00 7.46
CA GLU A 37 -9.01 -2.32 6.03
C GLU A 37 -7.60 -1.94 5.56
N ARG A 38 -6.84 -2.95 5.12
CA ARG A 38 -5.46 -2.76 4.68
C ARG A 38 -5.41 -2.49 3.20
N LYS A 39 -4.98 -1.29 2.84
CA LYS A 39 -5.08 -0.75 1.49
C LYS A 39 -3.86 0.08 1.15
N VAL A 40 -3.11 -0.38 0.15
CA VAL A 40 -1.95 0.32 -0.40
C VAL A 40 -2.26 0.71 -1.83
N LYS A 41 -2.26 2.01 -2.13
CA LYS A 41 -2.33 2.54 -3.48
C LYS A 41 -0.93 2.57 -4.08
N CYS A 42 -0.79 2.05 -5.30
CA CYS A 42 0.46 2.05 -6.03
C CYS A 42 0.30 2.83 -7.33
N THR A 43 1.16 3.83 -7.57
CA THR A 43 1.15 4.65 -8.78
C THR A 43 2.45 4.45 -9.54
N LEU A 44 2.37 4.10 -10.82
CA LEU A 44 3.53 3.93 -11.72
C LEU A 44 3.58 5.07 -12.73
N GLN A 45 4.76 5.66 -12.88
CA GLN A 45 5.14 6.58 -13.96
C GLN A 45 6.38 6.06 -14.69
N ILE A 46 6.51 6.39 -15.98
CA ILE A 46 7.65 5.98 -16.81
C ILE A 46 8.33 7.21 -17.39
N ASN A 47 9.59 7.40 -17.02
CA ASN A 47 10.46 8.49 -17.46
C ASN A 47 11.53 7.93 -18.40
N GLN A 48 11.52 8.36 -19.66
CA GLN A 48 12.57 8.00 -20.62
C GLN A 48 13.73 8.98 -20.50
N LYS A 49 14.94 8.46 -20.37
CA LYS A 49 16.20 9.23 -20.30
C LYS A 49 17.24 8.62 -21.25
N GLU A 50 18.33 9.34 -21.46
CA GLU A 50 19.46 8.88 -22.29
C GLU A 50 20.07 7.57 -21.76
N ASP A 51 20.06 7.39 -20.43
CA ASP A 51 20.56 6.20 -19.72
C ASP A 51 19.50 5.08 -19.55
N GLY A 52 18.35 5.21 -20.21
CA GLY A 52 17.33 4.16 -20.32
C GLY A 52 15.93 4.54 -19.84
N ILE A 53 15.11 3.52 -19.65
CA ILE A 53 13.70 3.64 -19.27
C ILE A 53 13.59 3.49 -17.75
N TRP A 54 13.22 4.56 -17.05
CA TRP A 54 13.08 4.58 -15.60
C TRP A 54 11.61 4.47 -15.17
N ALA A 55 11.30 3.50 -14.32
CA ALA A 55 10.08 3.48 -13.54
C ALA A 55 10.23 4.32 -12.28
N LEU A 56 9.20 5.11 -11.97
CA LEU A 56 8.98 5.76 -10.68
C LEU A 56 7.71 5.17 -10.09
N LEU A 57 7.82 4.57 -8.91
CA LEU A 57 6.72 3.96 -8.17
C LEU A 57 6.46 4.75 -6.91
N SER A 58 5.20 5.11 -6.68
CA SER A 58 4.68 5.65 -5.43
C SER A 58 3.86 4.57 -4.73
N PHE A 59 4.07 4.38 -3.44
CA PHE A 59 3.31 3.47 -2.57
C PHE A 59 2.74 4.28 -1.40
N GLU A 60 1.42 4.35 -1.31
CA GLU A 60 0.68 5.17 -0.35
C GLU A 60 -0.21 4.27 0.51
N ASN A 61 -0.04 4.31 1.83
CA ASN A 61 -0.90 3.59 2.76
C ASN A 61 -2.20 4.37 3.02
N LEU A 62 -3.30 3.90 2.44
CA LEU A 62 -4.64 4.50 2.58
C LEU A 62 -5.41 4.02 3.82
N SER A 63 -4.82 3.14 4.61
CA SER A 63 -5.45 2.46 5.76
C SER A 63 -5.53 3.38 6.99
N ALA A 64 -6.29 2.95 7.99
CA ALA A 64 -6.32 3.60 9.32
C ALA A 64 -5.17 3.18 10.25
N CYS A 65 -4.34 2.23 9.82
CA CYS A 65 -3.26 1.59 10.56
C CYS A 65 -1.97 1.52 9.72
N ASP A 66 -0.85 1.23 10.38
CA ASP A 66 0.43 0.95 9.72
C ASP A 66 0.38 -0.41 9.00
N ILE A 67 1.12 -0.55 7.89
CA ILE A 67 1.21 -1.79 7.10
C ILE A 67 2.68 -2.21 6.97
N ASP A 68 2.98 -3.46 7.28
CA ASP A 68 4.27 -4.08 7.00
C ASP A 68 4.27 -4.66 5.57
N LEU A 69 5.15 -4.15 4.70
CA LEU A 69 5.37 -4.62 3.32
C LEU A 69 6.78 -5.17 3.16
N LEU A 70 7.00 -6.13 2.27
CA LEU A 70 8.33 -6.70 2.05
C LEU A 70 9.27 -5.70 1.37
N LYS A 71 10.45 -5.48 1.95
CA LYS A 71 11.47 -4.54 1.44
C LYS A 71 11.87 -4.82 -0.01
N ASP A 72 11.95 -6.10 -0.39
CA ASP A 72 12.34 -6.52 -1.74
C ASP A 72 11.26 -6.23 -2.79
N LYS A 73 9.98 -6.24 -2.40
CA LYS A 73 8.85 -5.86 -3.26
C LYS A 73 8.79 -4.36 -3.48
N LEU A 74 9.13 -3.56 -2.48
CA LEU A 74 9.19 -2.10 -2.57
C LEU A 74 10.36 -1.60 -3.45
N MET A 75 11.44 -2.39 -3.54
CA MET A 75 12.65 -2.07 -4.30
C MET A 75 13.32 -0.76 -3.83
N LEU A 76 13.38 -0.57 -2.51
CA LEU A 76 13.97 0.62 -1.85
C LEU A 76 15.42 0.88 -2.32
N ASP A 77 16.21 -0.17 -2.52
CA ASP A 77 17.59 -0.12 -3.02
C ASP A 77 17.70 0.14 -4.54
N GLY A 78 16.58 0.36 -5.24
CA GLY A 78 16.50 0.44 -6.71
C GLY A 78 16.77 -0.89 -7.42
N LYS A 79 16.93 -2.00 -6.67
CA LYS A 79 17.17 -3.35 -7.18
C LYS A 79 15.86 -4.11 -7.34
N VAL A 80 15.71 -4.78 -8.47
CA VAL A 80 14.59 -5.71 -8.74
C VAL A 80 15.04 -7.14 -8.42
N PRO A 81 14.40 -7.87 -7.48
CA PRO A 81 14.80 -9.24 -7.11
C PRO A 81 14.26 -10.31 -8.09
N HIS A 82 13.11 -10.07 -8.71
CA HIS A 82 12.40 -10.93 -9.66
C HIS A 82 11.39 -10.12 -10.48
N SER A 83 10.66 -10.74 -11.41
CA SER A 83 9.76 -10.05 -12.37
C SER A 83 8.48 -9.44 -11.76
N LEU A 84 8.61 -8.46 -10.88
CA LEU A 84 7.53 -7.64 -10.30
C LEU A 84 6.85 -6.74 -11.34
N PHE A 85 7.58 -6.34 -12.39
CA PHE A 85 7.03 -5.61 -13.52
C PHE A 85 6.52 -6.58 -14.59
N GLN A 86 5.36 -6.27 -15.14
CA GLN A 86 4.72 -7.03 -16.21
C GLN A 86 4.78 -6.23 -17.51
N VAL A 87 5.88 -6.40 -18.25
CA VAL A 87 6.17 -5.65 -19.48
C VAL A 87 5.65 -6.39 -20.72
N ARG A 88 5.00 -5.69 -21.65
CA ARG A 88 4.48 -6.23 -22.93
C ARG A 88 4.87 -5.34 -24.11
N PHE A 89 5.21 -5.96 -25.25
CA PHE A 89 5.48 -5.24 -26.51
C PHE A 89 4.20 -5.09 -27.35
N GLY A 90 3.84 -3.85 -27.65
CA GLY A 90 2.65 -3.47 -28.41
C GLY A 90 1.36 -4.03 -27.81
N ASN A 91 0.43 -4.40 -28.70
CA ASN A 91 -0.82 -5.05 -28.32
C ASN A 91 -0.69 -6.56 -28.04
N SER A 92 0.52 -7.12 -28.13
CA SER A 92 0.75 -8.55 -27.93
C SER A 92 0.44 -9.02 -26.50
N ARG A 93 0.04 -10.29 -26.37
CA ARG A 93 -0.03 -11.02 -25.10
C ARG A 93 1.36 -11.46 -24.61
N LYS A 94 2.37 -11.53 -25.50
CA LYS A 94 3.74 -11.95 -25.17
C LYS A 94 4.39 -10.93 -24.23
N LYS A 95 4.79 -11.40 -23.04
CA LYS A 95 5.58 -10.62 -22.09
C LYS A 95 7.01 -10.43 -22.62
N VAL A 96 7.61 -9.28 -22.34
CA VAL A 96 9.07 -9.09 -22.48
C VAL A 96 9.72 -9.87 -21.34
N HIS A 97 10.78 -10.61 -21.64
CA HIS A 97 11.43 -11.46 -20.64
C HIS A 97 12.22 -10.60 -19.65
N TYR A 98 12.18 -11.01 -18.38
CA TYR A 98 13.00 -10.43 -17.32
C TYR A 98 14.41 -11.02 -17.43
N THR A 99 15.42 -10.16 -17.59
CA THR A 99 16.83 -10.55 -17.81
C THR A 99 17.72 -10.32 -16.59
N GLY A 100 17.16 -9.80 -15.48
CA GLY A 100 17.91 -9.58 -14.25
C GLY A 100 18.30 -10.87 -13.54
N LYS A 101 19.29 -10.77 -12.64
CA LYS A 101 19.63 -11.88 -11.74
C LYS A 101 18.40 -12.20 -10.88
N ILE A 102 17.99 -13.47 -10.89
CA ILE A 102 17.04 -14.00 -9.91
C ILE A 102 17.83 -14.25 -8.62
N VAL A 103 17.34 -13.71 -7.51
CA VAL A 103 17.90 -13.99 -6.18
C VAL A 103 16.93 -14.93 -5.48
N GLU A 104 17.39 -16.14 -5.21
CA GLU A 104 16.68 -17.05 -4.31
C GLU A 104 16.73 -16.46 -2.90
N LYS A 105 15.55 -16.35 -2.28
CA LYS A 105 15.37 -15.91 -0.89
C LYS A 105 14.52 -16.95 -0.20
N TYR A 106 14.85 -17.25 1.05
CA TYR A 106 13.94 -17.97 1.94
C TYR A 106 12.67 -17.15 2.15
N MET A 107 11.58 -17.84 2.49
CA MET A 107 10.37 -17.15 2.94
C MET A 107 10.70 -16.41 4.25
N PRO A 108 10.29 -15.13 4.42
CA PRO A 108 10.57 -14.40 5.65
C PRO A 108 10.08 -15.20 6.86
N GLU A 109 10.91 -15.27 7.91
CA GLU A 109 10.47 -15.90 9.15
C GLU A 109 9.33 -15.07 9.75
N ILE A 110 8.28 -15.75 10.22
CA ILE A 110 7.06 -15.11 10.73
C ILE A 110 7.36 -14.09 11.85
N ASN A 111 8.39 -14.38 12.65
CA ASN A 111 8.81 -13.58 13.79
C ASN A 111 9.94 -12.58 13.46
N ASP A 112 10.52 -12.63 12.25
CA ASP A 112 11.54 -11.67 11.83
C ASP A 112 10.95 -10.52 10.99
N ARG A 113 10.84 -9.35 11.63
CA ARG A 113 10.43 -8.11 10.95
C ARG A 113 11.56 -7.47 10.13
N SER A 114 12.78 -8.01 10.11
CA SER A 114 13.92 -7.41 9.43
C SER A 114 13.75 -7.34 7.90
N ASP A 115 13.02 -8.28 7.28
CA ASP A 115 12.68 -8.24 5.84
C ASP A 115 11.53 -7.26 5.50
N TYR A 116 10.83 -6.74 6.51
CA TYR A 116 9.66 -5.87 6.34
C TYR A 116 10.00 -4.38 6.50
N TYR A 117 9.24 -3.55 5.78
CA TYR A 117 9.20 -2.10 5.88
C TYR A 117 7.79 -1.68 6.34
N THR A 118 7.72 -1.06 7.51
CA THR A 118 6.48 -0.49 8.04
C THR A 118 6.16 0.82 7.31
N LEU A 119 5.20 0.77 6.39
CA LEU A 119 4.61 1.93 5.75
C LEU A 119 3.53 2.50 6.67
N LYS A 120 3.84 3.61 7.36
CA LYS A 120 2.96 4.20 8.36
C LYS A 120 1.62 4.64 7.76
N ARG A 121 0.60 4.79 8.61
CA ARG A 121 -0.70 5.34 8.24
C ARG A 121 -0.55 6.64 7.44
N HIS A 122 -1.17 6.71 6.26
CA HIS A 122 -1.10 7.86 5.33
C HIS A 122 0.31 8.24 4.85
N GLN A 123 1.32 7.38 5.06
CA GLN A 123 2.65 7.58 4.52
C GLN A 123 2.69 7.20 3.03
N GLU A 124 3.35 8.05 2.25
CA GLU A 124 3.80 7.74 0.89
C GLU A 124 5.32 7.49 0.90
N ILE A 125 5.76 6.49 0.13
CA ILE A 125 7.16 6.30 -0.25
C ILE A 125 7.28 6.22 -1.76
N VAL A 126 8.41 6.69 -2.30
CA VAL A 126 8.68 6.72 -3.73
C VAL A 126 9.98 5.98 -4.03
N THR A 127 9.94 4.99 -4.93
CA THR A 127 11.11 4.24 -5.38
C THR A 127 11.33 4.38 -6.89
N LYS A 128 12.58 4.24 -7.33
CA LYS A 128 13.00 4.51 -8.71
C LYS A 128 13.87 3.36 -9.24
N VAL A 129 13.47 2.79 -10.37
CA VAL A 129 14.08 1.59 -10.96
C VAL A 129 14.40 1.83 -12.43
N ASN A 130 15.60 1.49 -12.90
CA ASN A 130 15.94 1.51 -14.32
C ASN A 130 15.51 0.18 -14.96
N LEU A 131 14.36 0.16 -15.65
CA LEU A 131 13.79 -1.04 -16.28
C LEU A 131 14.70 -1.59 -17.40
N SER A 132 15.47 -0.74 -18.08
CA SER A 132 16.41 -1.17 -19.14
C SER A 132 17.55 -2.06 -18.62
N LYS A 133 17.78 -2.13 -17.29
CA LYS A 133 18.70 -3.09 -16.68
C LYS A 133 18.10 -4.49 -16.47
N TYR A 134 16.77 -4.62 -16.58
CA TYR A 134 16.01 -5.81 -16.17
C TYR A 134 15.13 -6.39 -17.28
N PHE A 135 14.94 -5.67 -18.39
CA PHE A 135 14.11 -6.07 -19.51
C PHE A 135 14.74 -5.61 -20.82
N ASP A 136 14.63 -6.42 -21.87
CA ASP A 136 15.01 -6.00 -23.23
C ASP A 136 13.99 -4.99 -23.79
N LEU A 137 14.34 -3.71 -23.63
CA LEU A 137 13.61 -2.56 -24.15
C LEU A 137 14.33 -1.92 -25.36
N THR A 138 15.22 -2.65 -26.03
CA THR A 138 16.00 -2.11 -27.18
C THR A 138 15.17 -1.93 -28.45
N LYS A 139 14.13 -2.76 -28.63
CA LYS A 139 13.28 -2.75 -29.81
C LYS A 139 12.37 -1.52 -29.84
N ALA A 140 12.52 -0.67 -30.85
CA ALA A 140 11.61 0.45 -31.07
C ALA A 140 10.14 0.01 -31.19
N GLY A 141 9.22 0.74 -30.56
CA GLY A 141 7.79 0.45 -30.59
C GLY A 141 7.05 0.92 -29.34
N ASN A 142 5.76 0.60 -29.29
CA ASN A 142 4.94 0.85 -28.10
C ASN A 142 5.11 -0.28 -27.09
N TYR A 143 5.16 0.04 -25.81
CA TYR A 143 5.25 -0.88 -24.69
C TYR A 143 4.14 -0.59 -23.68
N ARG A 144 3.81 -1.60 -22.89
CA ARG A 144 2.89 -1.51 -21.75
C ARG A 144 3.56 -2.12 -20.53
N VAL A 145 3.42 -1.47 -19.38
CA VAL A 145 4.01 -1.93 -18.11
C VAL A 145 3.08 -1.61 -16.96
N TYR A 146 2.95 -2.55 -16.04
CA TYR A 146 2.42 -2.33 -14.69
C TYR A 146 3.29 -3.08 -13.69
N TYR A 147 3.23 -2.67 -12.43
CA TYR A 147 3.82 -3.34 -11.28
C TYR A 147 2.74 -4.15 -10.56
N GLU A 148 3.09 -5.33 -10.07
CA GLU A 148 2.23 -6.18 -9.24
C GLU A 148 3.08 -6.97 -8.24
N SER A 149 2.73 -6.92 -6.96
CA SER A 149 3.37 -7.70 -5.90
C SER A 149 2.37 -8.27 -4.90
N TYR A 150 2.75 -9.40 -4.33
CA TYR A 150 2.06 -10.07 -3.24
C TYR A 150 2.92 -9.95 -1.99
N ASN A 151 2.34 -9.42 -0.91
CA ASN A 151 3.01 -9.16 0.36
C ASN A 151 2.25 -9.96 1.43
N PRO A 152 2.76 -11.12 1.87
CA PRO A 152 2.20 -11.80 3.03
C PRO A 152 2.43 -10.93 4.26
N GLU A 153 1.41 -10.69 5.07
CA GLU A 153 1.63 -10.05 6.37
C GLU A 153 2.35 -11.01 7.33
N PRO A 154 3.22 -10.50 8.21
CA PRO A 154 3.69 -11.30 9.33
C PRO A 154 2.46 -11.71 10.17
N LEU A 155 2.40 -12.98 10.60
CA LEU A 155 1.38 -13.37 11.58
C LEU A 155 1.72 -12.62 12.87
N LEU A 156 0.92 -11.60 13.19
CA LEU A 156 0.88 -11.05 14.53
C LEU A 156 0.46 -12.20 15.46
N GLU A 157 1.39 -12.69 16.26
CA GLU A 157 1.06 -13.61 17.34
C GLU A 157 -0.09 -12.99 18.15
N LEU A 158 -1.21 -13.73 18.28
CA LEU A 158 -2.35 -13.36 19.11
C LEU A 158 -2.02 -13.56 20.61
N SER A 159 -0.84 -13.12 21.03
CA SER A 159 -0.18 -13.43 22.30
C SER A 159 -0.75 -12.68 23.51
N MET A 160 -1.78 -11.84 23.33
CA MET A 160 -2.45 -11.13 24.42
C MET A 160 -3.81 -11.73 24.85
N GLN A 161 -4.28 -12.80 24.22
CA GLN A 161 -5.59 -13.43 24.56
C GLN A 161 -5.55 -14.97 24.65
N GLY A 162 -4.39 -15.58 24.91
CA GLY A 162 -4.29 -17.03 25.16
C GLY A 162 -4.72 -17.95 24.01
N GLY A 163 -4.98 -17.38 22.82
CA GLY A 163 -5.41 -18.11 21.64
C GLY A 163 -4.23 -18.80 20.98
N VAL A 164 -4.21 -20.13 21.04
CA VAL A 164 -3.24 -20.94 20.29
C VAL A 164 -3.43 -20.66 18.80
N VAL A 165 -2.48 -19.95 18.18
CA VAL A 165 -2.41 -19.77 16.73
C VAL A 165 -2.29 -21.16 16.11
N LYS A 166 -3.32 -21.59 15.38
CA LYS A 166 -3.33 -22.93 14.77
C LYS A 166 -2.30 -22.98 13.64
N PRO A 167 -1.37 -23.96 13.63
CA PRO A 167 -0.49 -24.17 12.49
C PRO A 167 -1.33 -24.40 11.22
N GLY A 168 -1.22 -23.48 10.26
CA GLY A 168 -1.94 -23.55 8.97
C GLY A 168 -2.92 -22.42 8.67
N GLU A 169 -3.20 -21.50 9.61
CA GLU A 169 -3.88 -20.25 9.25
C GLU A 169 -2.94 -19.39 8.40
N LYS A 170 -3.30 -19.18 7.14
CA LYS A 170 -2.55 -18.30 6.23
C LYS A 170 -2.73 -16.86 6.70
N GLY A 171 -1.61 -16.15 6.87
CA GLY A 171 -1.63 -14.71 7.11
C GLY A 171 -2.41 -13.97 6.03
N HIS A 172 -2.97 -12.81 6.40
CA HIS A 172 -3.59 -11.93 5.43
C HIS A 172 -2.55 -11.52 4.37
N GLU A 173 -2.97 -11.46 3.10
CA GLU A 173 -2.08 -11.10 1.99
C GLU A 173 -2.51 -9.75 1.39
N ILE A 174 -1.54 -8.86 1.21
CA ILE A 174 -1.75 -7.56 0.59
C ILE A 174 -1.21 -7.62 -0.84
N THR A 175 -2.13 -7.70 -1.80
CA THR A 175 -1.82 -7.50 -3.23
C THR A 175 -1.68 -6.01 -3.52
N VAL A 176 -0.52 -5.60 -4.03
CA VAL A 176 -0.22 -4.22 -4.42
C VAL A 176 -0.03 -4.14 -5.93
N LYS A 177 -0.85 -3.35 -6.62
CA LYS A 177 -0.89 -3.28 -8.09
C LYS A 177 -0.93 -1.83 -8.56
N SER A 178 -0.12 -1.49 -9.56
CA SER A 178 -0.12 -0.15 -10.17
C SER A 178 -1.12 -0.01 -11.32
N ASN A 179 -1.35 1.22 -11.76
CA ASN A 179 -1.87 1.51 -13.10
C ASN A 179 -0.98 0.91 -14.20
N GLU A 180 -1.56 0.58 -15.36
CA GLU A 180 -0.82 0.26 -16.59
C GLU A 180 -0.38 1.56 -17.29
N VAL A 181 0.93 1.72 -17.50
CA VAL A 181 1.50 2.81 -18.29
C VAL A 181 1.81 2.32 -19.70
N LYS A 182 1.39 3.11 -20.69
CA LYS A 182 1.73 2.91 -22.11
C LYS A 182 2.79 3.92 -22.51
N PHE A 183 3.91 3.47 -23.09
CA PHE A 183 5.01 4.35 -23.50
C PHE A 183 5.58 3.89 -24.85
N LYS A 184 6.24 4.79 -25.59
CA LYS A 184 6.84 4.49 -26.89
C LYS A 184 8.36 4.61 -26.82
N VAL A 185 9.07 3.51 -27.01
CA VAL A 185 10.52 3.49 -27.21
C VAL A 185 10.80 3.95 -28.63
N LYS A 186 11.60 5.02 -28.77
CA LYS A 186 12.14 5.46 -30.06
C LYS A 186 13.38 4.61 -30.41
N ASN A 187 13.64 4.40 -31.68
CA ASN A 187 14.84 3.69 -32.12
C ASN A 187 16.10 4.49 -31.76
N THR A 188 16.87 4.03 -30.78
CA THR A 188 18.15 4.63 -30.34
C THR A 188 19.34 4.24 -31.22
N GLN A 189 19.10 3.78 -32.45
CA GLN A 189 20.15 3.64 -33.45
C GLN A 189 20.78 5.00 -33.78
N ARG A 190 22.09 5.09 -33.47
CA ARG A 190 23.02 6.23 -33.63
C ARG A 190 22.96 7.21 -32.44
N ALA A 191 24.10 7.66 -31.88
CA ALA A 191 25.43 7.68 -32.48
C ALA A 191 26.52 7.04 -31.60
N ILE A 192 26.99 5.84 -31.98
CA ILE A 192 28.41 5.51 -31.81
C ILE A 192 29.12 6.11 -33.03
N THR A 193 29.39 7.41 -32.98
CA THR A 193 30.32 8.02 -33.93
C THR A 193 31.67 7.35 -33.68
N ARG A 194 32.28 6.79 -34.73
CA ARG A 194 33.63 6.25 -34.65
C ARG A 194 34.58 7.37 -34.23
N GLY A 195 34.98 7.38 -32.96
CA GLY A 195 36.17 8.07 -32.48
C GLY A 195 37.40 7.31 -32.98
N SER A 196 37.62 7.33 -34.29
CA SER A 196 38.79 6.75 -34.93
C SER A 196 39.87 7.81 -35.12
N THR A 197 40.83 7.81 -34.20
CA THR A 197 42.25 8.15 -34.38
C THR A 197 43.02 7.62 -33.18
#